data_AF-A0A927N972-F1
#
_entry.id   AF-A0A927N972-F1
#
_cell.length_a   1.000
_cell.length_b   1.000
_cell.length_c   1.000
_cell.angle_alpha   90.00
_cell.angle_beta   90.00
_cell.angle_gamma   90.00
#
_symmetry.space_group_name_H-M   'P 1'
#
loop_
_entity.id
_entity.type
_entity.pdbx_description
1 polymer ?
#
loop_
_entity_poly.entity_id
_entity_poly.type
_entity_poly.pdbx_seq_one_letter_code
_entity_poly.pdbx_strand_id
1 'polypeptide(L)'
;MDFRIVRKGYDTKETDDYILKITKEYEEELAKQKALIISLKDKLIELSDKVKDLESKKEMVASALVRAVEKADETEKLAKQKLDTEIAQLKSFHIRWTSYYQKLIQKYPVDEELQKAQEFAQKINEVFVAPADDDKKALEEFRKNHERVTGIKTVSQEIKKGLDFVSGVNHVDDIKSLLAEIDGEL
;
A
#
# COMPACT_ATOMS: atom_id res chain seq x y z
N MET A 1 -0.65 35.18 -58.26
CA MET A 1 -1.94 35.62 -57.70
C MET A 1 -2.11 36.99 -58.31
N ASP A 2 -2.91 37.08 -59.36
CA ASP A 2 -2.81 38.16 -60.33
C ASP A 2 -4.15 38.90 -60.31
N PHE A 3 -4.22 39.96 -59.52
CA PHE A 3 -5.39 40.84 -59.47
C PHE A 3 -5.44 41.71 -60.73
N ARG A 4 -6.64 41.98 -61.25
CA ARG A 4 -6.77 42.86 -62.42
C ARG A 4 -6.28 44.26 -62.08
N ILE A 5 -5.46 44.84 -62.95
CA ILE A 5 -4.99 46.22 -62.79
C ILE A 5 -5.99 47.16 -63.47
N VAL A 6 -6.68 47.97 -62.68
CA VAL A 6 -7.51 49.08 -63.13
C VAL A 6 -6.67 50.36 -63.05
N ARG A 7 -7.02 51.43 -63.78
CA ARG A 7 -6.19 52.64 -63.94
C ARG A 7 -5.55 53.11 -62.61
N LYS A 8 -4.21 52.98 -62.50
CA LYS A 8 -3.39 53.26 -61.31
C LYS A 8 -3.65 52.39 -60.06
N GLY A 9 -4.02 51.11 -60.18
CA GLY A 9 -4.09 50.21 -59.04
C GLY A 9 -4.68 48.82 -59.34
N TYR A 10 -4.80 47.97 -58.32
CA TYR A 10 -5.55 46.72 -58.42
C TYR A 10 -7.06 46.99 -58.32
N ASP A 11 -7.88 46.10 -58.88
CA ASP A 11 -9.33 46.13 -58.73
C ASP A 11 -9.68 45.98 -57.25
N THR A 12 -10.28 47.03 -56.68
CA THR A 12 -10.61 47.10 -55.26
C THR A 12 -11.60 46.01 -54.89
N LYS A 13 -12.53 45.64 -55.79
CA LYS A 13 -13.53 44.59 -55.50
C LYS A 13 -12.88 43.21 -55.43
N GLU A 14 -12.01 42.87 -56.39
CA GLU A 14 -11.31 41.58 -56.37
C GLU A 14 -10.38 41.46 -55.16
N THR A 15 -9.76 42.58 -54.75
CA THR A 15 -8.88 42.61 -53.57
C THR A 15 -9.68 42.52 -52.27
N ASP A 16 -10.80 43.24 -52.15
CA ASP A 16 -11.68 43.21 -50.98
C ASP A 16 -12.32 41.82 -50.81
N ASP A 17 -12.80 41.20 -51.89
CA ASP A 17 -13.36 39.84 -51.87
C ASP A 17 -12.31 38.81 -51.46
N TYR A 18 -11.06 38.98 -51.89
CA TYR A 18 -9.95 38.11 -51.49
C TYR A 18 -9.57 38.29 -50.01
N ILE A 19 -9.51 39.54 -49.53
CA ILE A 19 -9.27 39.85 -48.11
C ILE A 19 -10.40 39.25 -47.26
N LEU A 20 -11.66 39.42 -47.66
CA LEU A 20 -12.80 38.83 -46.96
C LEU A 20 -12.72 37.31 -46.90
N LYS A 21 -12.34 36.67 -48.00
CA LYS A 21 -12.16 35.21 -48.05
C LYS A 21 -11.06 34.75 -47.08
N ILE A 22 -9.89 35.38 -47.10
CA ILE A 22 -8.79 35.02 -46.21
C ILE A 22 -9.14 35.29 -44.75
N THR A 23 -9.73 36.44 -44.45
CA THR A 23 -10.14 36.78 -43.09
C THR A 23 -11.14 35.75 -42.56
N LYS A 24 -12.10 35.33 -43.39
CA LYS A 24 -13.06 34.28 -43.03
C LYS A 24 -12.38 32.93 -42.80
N GLU A 25 -11.48 32.50 -43.68
CA GLU A 25 -10.71 31.26 -43.50
C GLU A 25 -9.86 31.28 -42.21
N TYR A 26 -9.24 32.43 -41.91
CA TYR A 26 -8.50 32.64 -40.67
C TYR A 26 -9.40 32.59 -39.43
N GLU A 27 -10.55 33.26 -39.46
CA GLU A 27 -11.52 33.26 -38.36
C GLU A 27 -12.08 31.86 -38.11
N GLU A 28 -12.37 31.10 -39.17
CA GLU A 28 -12.82 29.71 -39.08
C GLU A 28 -11.75 28.80 -38.44
N GLU A 29 -10.49 28.95 -38.86
CA GLU A 29 -9.40 28.14 -38.31
C GLU A 29 -9.08 28.53 -36.86
N LEU A 30 -9.12 29.82 -36.54
CA LEU A 30 -8.97 30.33 -35.17
C LEU A 30 -10.09 29.80 -34.27
N ALA A 31 -11.33 29.75 -34.76
CA ALA A 31 -12.46 29.20 -34.01
C ALA A 31 -12.27 27.70 -33.72
N LYS A 32 -11.79 26.91 -34.69
CA LYS A 32 -11.48 25.47 -34.48
C LYS A 32 -10.38 25.29 -33.45
N GLN A 33 -9.30 26.08 -33.55
CA GLN A 33 -8.19 25.99 -32.60
C GLN A 33 -8.64 26.35 -31.18
N LYS A 34 -9.44 27.41 -31.01
CA LYS A 34 -10.03 27.77 -29.71
C LYS A 34 -10.90 26.65 -29.15
N ALA A 35 -11.76 26.06 -29.98
CA ALA A 35 -12.61 24.93 -29.55
C ALA A 35 -11.77 23.71 -29.13
N LEU A 36 -10.69 23.42 -29.86
CA LEU A 36 -9.76 22.35 -29.51
C LEU A 36 -9.03 22.64 -28.18
N ILE A 37 -8.54 23.86 -27.99
CA ILE A 37 -7.87 24.28 -26.75
C ILE A 37 -8.81 24.10 -25.56
N ILE A 38 -10.06 24.55 -25.67
CA ILE A 38 -11.05 24.38 -24.60
C ILE A 38 -11.28 22.88 -24.33
N SER A 39 -11.48 22.06 -25.36
CA SER A 39 -11.66 20.62 -25.19
C SER A 39 -10.45 19.93 -24.53
N LEU A 40 -9.23 20.36 -24.87
CA LEU A 40 -8.01 19.83 -24.27
C LEU A 40 -7.85 20.28 -22.82
N LYS A 41 -8.17 21.54 -22.50
CA LYS A 41 -8.19 22.04 -21.12
C LYS A 41 -9.20 21.27 -20.27
N ASP A 42 -10.40 21.03 -20.77
CA ASP A 42 -11.43 20.26 -20.06
C ASP A 42 -10.96 18.83 -19.78
N LYS A 43 -10.37 18.16 -20.78
CA LYS A 43 -9.79 16.82 -20.62
C LYS A 43 -8.63 16.81 -19.63
N LEU A 44 -7.79 17.85 -19.64
CA LEU A 44 -6.66 17.95 -18.73
C LEU A 44 -7.14 18.07 -17.28
N ILE A 45 -8.16 18.90 -17.04
CA ILE A 45 -8.81 19.02 -15.73
C ILE A 45 -9.40 17.68 -15.30
N GLU A 46 -10.17 17.03 -16.18
CA GLU A 46 -10.79 15.73 -15.90
C GLU A 46 -9.74 14.65 -15.55
N LEU A 47 -8.64 14.59 -16.30
CA LEU A 47 -7.55 13.64 -16.02
C LEU A 47 -6.82 13.98 -14.73
N SER A 48 -6.56 15.27 -14.47
CA SER A 48 -5.94 15.73 -13.22
C SER A 48 -6.77 15.35 -12.01
N ASP A 49 -8.09 15.54 -12.07
CA ASP A 49 -9.01 15.16 -10.99
C ASP A 49 -9.03 13.64 -10.77
N LYS A 50 -9.03 12.85 -11.85
CA LYS A 50 -8.92 11.38 -11.77
C LYS A 50 -7.61 10.93 -11.13
N VAL A 51 -6.49 11.57 -11.47
CA VAL A 51 -5.18 11.25 -10.87
C VAL A 51 -5.22 11.52 -9.37
N LYS A 52 -5.72 12.69 -8.95
CA LYS A 52 -5.85 13.05 -7.54
C LYS A 52 -6.74 12.08 -6.76
N ASP A 53 -7.87 11.67 -7.34
CA ASP A 53 -8.77 10.68 -6.74
C ASP A 53 -8.10 9.31 -6.59
N LEU A 54 -7.33 8.87 -7.60
CA LEU A 54 -6.58 7.63 -7.55
C LEU A 54 -5.46 7.66 -6.52
N GLU A 55 -4.76 8.78 -6.39
CA GLU A 55 -3.74 9.00 -5.37
C GLU A 55 -4.34 8.96 -3.96
N SER A 56 -5.47 9.63 -3.73
CA SER A 56 -6.18 9.57 -2.45
C SER A 56 -6.60 8.13 -2.11
N LYS A 57 -7.15 7.38 -3.07
CA LYS A 57 -7.49 5.97 -2.88
C LYS A 57 -6.26 5.12 -2.57
N LYS A 58 -5.14 5.36 -3.26
CA LYS A 58 -3.87 4.68 -3.01
C LYS A 58 -3.37 4.92 -1.59
N GLU A 59 -3.45 6.16 -1.09
CA GLU A 59 -3.09 6.49 0.29
C GLU A 59 -3.98 5.80 1.32
N MET A 60 -5.30 5.80 1.07
CA MET A 60 -6.25 5.08 1.94
C MET A 60 -5.94 3.59 2.01
N VAL A 61 -5.66 2.95 0.85
CA VAL A 61 -5.28 1.54 0.79
C VAL A 61 -3.97 1.30 1.51
N ALA A 62 -2.95 2.14 1.29
CA ALA A 62 -1.67 2.02 1.99
C ALA A 62 -1.83 2.12 3.51
N SER A 63 -2.63 3.07 3.99
CA SER A 63 -2.95 3.24 5.41
C SER A 63 -3.69 2.02 5.98
N ALA A 64 -4.67 1.50 5.24
CA ALA A 64 -5.40 0.29 5.64
C ALA A 64 -4.46 -0.94 5.72
N LEU A 65 -3.52 -1.08 4.79
CA LEU A 65 -2.53 -2.16 4.80
C LEU A 65 -1.58 -2.05 6.00
N VAL A 66 -1.10 -0.85 6.33
CA VAL A 66 -0.27 -0.63 7.52
C VAL A 66 -1.03 -1.03 8.79
N ARG A 67 -2.28 -0.56 8.95
CA ARG A 67 -3.13 -0.92 10.09
C ARG A 67 -3.41 -2.41 10.16
N ALA A 68 -3.61 -3.08 9.03
CA ALA A 68 -3.84 -4.52 8.98
C ALA A 68 -2.60 -5.29 9.46
N VAL A 69 -1.40 -4.88 9.06
CA VAL A 69 -0.14 -5.47 9.53
C VAL A 69 0.05 -5.22 11.03
N GLU A 70 -0.15 -3.99 11.49
CA GLU A 70 -0.07 -3.67 12.92
C GLU A 70 -1.06 -4.52 13.74
N LYS A 71 -2.28 -4.68 13.23
CA LYS A 71 -3.28 -5.51 13.91
C LYS A 71 -2.94 -6.99 13.92
N ALA A 72 -2.36 -7.51 12.83
CA ALA A 72 -1.88 -8.87 12.77
C ALA A 72 -0.74 -9.11 13.78
N ASP A 73 0.23 -8.18 13.86
CA ASP A 73 1.33 -8.23 14.82
C ASP A 73 0.82 -8.19 16.27
N GLU A 74 -0.19 -7.36 16.56
CA GLU A 74 -0.86 -7.33 17.87
C GLU A 74 -1.55 -8.65 18.20
N THR A 75 -2.33 -9.21 17.26
CA THR A 75 -3.02 -10.48 17.46
C THR A 75 -2.04 -11.63 17.67
N GLU A 76 -0.93 -11.65 16.95
CA GLU A 76 0.12 -12.65 17.14
C GLU A 76 0.74 -12.56 18.54
N LYS A 77 1.08 -11.35 19.00
CA LYS A 77 1.61 -11.13 20.36
C LYS A 77 0.62 -11.57 21.43
N LEU A 78 -0.65 -11.21 21.29
CA LEU A 78 -1.70 -11.60 22.22
C LEU A 78 -1.90 -13.12 22.24
N ALA A 79 -1.85 -13.79 21.08
CA ALA A 79 -1.94 -15.23 20.98
C ALA A 79 -0.77 -15.92 21.69
N LYS A 80 0.46 -15.45 21.48
CA LYS A 80 1.67 -15.95 22.17
C LYS A 80 1.55 -15.79 23.68
N GLN A 81 1.18 -14.60 24.16
CA GLN A 81 0.99 -14.36 25.59
C GLN A 81 -0.08 -15.26 26.21
N LYS A 82 -1.18 -15.51 25.49
CA LYS A 82 -2.22 -16.42 25.95
C LYS A 82 -1.69 -17.85 26.04
N LEU A 83 -1.01 -18.33 25.01
CA LEU A 83 -0.39 -19.67 25.01
C LEU A 83 0.61 -19.84 26.16
N ASP A 84 1.49 -18.86 26.37
CA ASP A 84 2.46 -18.87 27.47
C ASP A 84 1.76 -18.96 28.83
N THR A 85 0.65 -18.22 28.99
CA THR A 85 -0.15 -18.24 30.22
C THR A 85 -0.81 -19.59 30.44
N GLU A 86 -1.42 -20.18 29.41
CA GLU A 86 -2.03 -21.51 29.48
C GLU A 86 -0.96 -22.58 29.80
N ILE A 87 0.21 -22.54 29.15
CA ILE A 87 1.33 -23.45 29.45
C ILE A 87 1.77 -23.31 30.91
N ALA A 88 1.88 -22.08 31.44
CA ALA A 88 2.25 -21.85 32.83
C ALA A 88 1.20 -22.43 33.81
N GLN A 89 -0.09 -22.31 33.47
CA GLN A 89 -1.17 -22.92 34.23
C GLN A 89 -1.11 -24.45 34.19
N LEU A 90 -0.89 -25.05 33.02
CA LEU A 90 -0.72 -26.50 32.86
C LEU A 90 0.47 -27.03 33.66
N LYS A 91 1.62 -26.35 33.62
CA LYS A 91 2.80 -26.70 34.43
C LYS A 91 2.49 -26.66 35.92
N SER A 92 1.80 -25.61 36.37
CA SER A 92 1.39 -25.45 37.77
C SER A 92 0.42 -26.57 38.20
N PHE A 93 -0.53 -26.93 37.33
CA PHE A 93 -1.45 -28.04 37.56
C PHE A 93 -0.70 -29.37 37.65
N HIS A 94 0.22 -29.63 36.73
CA HIS A 94 1.02 -30.86 36.71
C HIS A 94 1.87 -31.03 37.98
N ILE A 95 2.49 -29.96 38.48
CA ILE A 95 3.25 -29.98 39.75
C ILE A 95 2.33 -30.35 40.92
N ARG A 96 1.16 -29.70 41.02
CA ARG A 96 0.19 -30.01 42.09
C ARG A 96 -0.28 -31.45 42.00
N TRP A 97 -0.65 -31.90 40.80
CA TRP A 97 -1.09 -33.26 40.52
C TRP A 97 -0.04 -34.29 40.94
N THR A 98 1.20 -34.11 40.50
CA THR A 98 2.32 -35.01 40.84
C THR A 98 2.58 -35.05 42.35
N SER A 99 2.46 -33.91 43.04
CA SER A 99 2.57 -33.85 44.51
C SER A 99 1.44 -34.63 45.21
N TYR A 100 0.20 -34.56 44.70
CA TYR A 100 -0.90 -35.39 45.20
C TYR A 100 -0.64 -36.89 44.96
N TYR A 101 -0.13 -37.27 43.79
CA TYR A 101 0.24 -38.67 43.50
C TYR A 101 1.33 -39.19 44.45
N GLN A 102 2.38 -38.40 44.70
CA GLN A 102 3.41 -38.79 45.67
C GLN A 102 2.85 -39.02 47.07
N LYS A 103 1.90 -38.19 47.52
CA LYS A 103 1.22 -38.37 48.81
C LYS A 103 0.36 -39.64 48.84
N LEU A 104 -0.25 -40.02 47.72
CA LEU A 104 -1.03 -41.25 47.57
C LEU A 104 -0.13 -42.50 47.62
N ILE A 105 0.99 -42.49 46.89
CA ILE A 105 1.99 -43.56 46.86
C ILE A 105 2.59 -43.80 48.26
N GLN A 106 2.75 -42.76 49.09
CA GLN A 106 3.22 -42.93 50.47
C GLN A 106 2.20 -43.59 51.40
N LYS A 107 0.90 -43.49 51.11
CA LYS A 107 -0.18 -43.99 51.98
C LYS A 107 -0.70 -45.37 51.61
N TYR A 108 -0.52 -45.79 50.37
CA TYR A 108 -1.02 -47.06 49.84
C TYR A 108 0.13 -47.89 49.25
N PRO A 109 0.12 -49.22 49.43
CA PRO A 109 1.10 -50.08 48.76
C PRO A 109 1.02 -49.89 47.25
N VAL A 110 2.19 -49.89 46.61
CA VAL A 110 2.32 -49.60 45.18
C VAL A 110 1.65 -50.71 44.37
N ASP A 111 0.49 -50.40 43.79
CA ASP A 111 -0.23 -51.26 42.86
C ASP A 111 0.24 -51.02 41.41
N GLU A 112 -0.03 -51.96 40.52
CA GLU A 112 0.40 -51.93 39.11
C GLU A 112 -0.19 -50.72 38.35
N GLU A 113 -1.40 -50.28 38.74
CA GLU A 113 -2.03 -49.06 38.22
C GLU A 113 -1.31 -47.78 38.69
N LEU A 114 -0.73 -47.80 39.88
CA LEU A 114 0.00 -46.67 40.47
C LEU A 114 1.34 -46.45 39.76
N GLN A 115 2.01 -47.53 39.34
CA GLN A 115 3.21 -47.46 38.49
C GLN A 115 2.90 -46.86 37.12
N LYS A 116 1.82 -47.29 36.46
CA LYS A 116 1.40 -46.72 35.16
C LYS A 116 1.11 -45.22 35.26
N ALA A 117 0.51 -44.77 36.36
CA ALA A 117 0.27 -43.36 36.61
C ALA A 117 1.57 -42.56 36.81
N GLN A 118 2.59 -43.15 37.44
CA GLN A 118 3.90 -42.54 37.63
C GLN A 118 4.68 -42.43 36.30
N GLU A 119 4.65 -43.47 35.46
CA GLU A 119 5.24 -43.43 34.12
C GLU A 119 4.56 -42.37 33.23
N PHE A 120 3.24 -42.24 33.32
CA PHE A 120 2.50 -41.20 32.62
C PHE A 120 2.88 -39.79 33.10
N ALA A 121 3.02 -39.59 34.41
CA ALA A 121 3.49 -38.32 34.97
C ALA A 121 4.90 -37.96 34.49
N GLN A 122 5.81 -38.94 34.39
CA GLN A 122 7.16 -38.74 33.84
C GLN A 122 7.12 -38.34 32.36
N LYS A 123 6.32 -39.01 31.54
CA LYS A 123 6.13 -38.65 30.11
C LYS A 123 5.60 -37.23 29.94
N ILE A 124 4.64 -36.81 30.78
CA ILE A 124 4.15 -35.42 30.74
C ILE A 124 5.25 -34.43 31.14
N ASN A 125 6.06 -34.77 32.14
CA ASN A 125 7.17 -33.91 32.55
C ASN A 125 8.24 -33.78 31.45
N GLU A 126 8.52 -34.86 30.72
CA GLU A 126 9.39 -34.83 29.53
C GLU A 126 8.85 -33.89 28.45
N VAL A 127 7.54 -33.90 28.17
CA VAL A 127 6.90 -32.98 27.21
C VAL A 127 7.01 -31.51 27.64
N PHE A 128 7.03 -31.22 28.94
CA PHE A 128 7.18 -29.86 29.44
C PHE A 128 8.63 -29.35 29.56
N VAL A 129 9.61 -30.27 29.62
CA VAL A 129 11.05 -29.98 29.79
C VAL A 129 11.80 -30.03 28.47
N ALA A 130 11.42 -30.92 27.56
CA ALA A 130 11.98 -30.96 26.21
C ALA A 130 11.31 -29.86 25.37
N PRO A 131 12.07 -28.93 24.76
CA PRO A 131 11.51 -28.17 23.64
C PRO A 131 11.12 -29.21 22.59
N ALA A 132 9.84 -29.26 22.19
CA ALA A 132 9.43 -30.16 21.12
C ALA A 132 10.35 -29.89 19.92
N ASP A 133 10.91 -30.91 19.28
CA ASP A 133 11.77 -30.71 18.10
C ASP A 133 11.03 -29.96 16.98
N ASP A 134 9.70 -30.02 16.99
CA ASP A 134 8.81 -29.23 16.14
C ASP A 134 8.80 -27.73 16.51
N ASP A 135 8.93 -27.36 17.79
CA ASP A 135 9.03 -25.95 18.21
C ASP A 135 10.34 -25.32 17.73
N LYS A 136 11.45 -26.07 17.71
CA LYS A 136 12.73 -25.59 17.17
C LYS A 136 12.65 -25.34 15.67
N LYS A 137 12.07 -26.28 14.90
CA LYS A 137 11.85 -26.12 13.46
C LYS A 137 10.90 -24.96 13.15
N ALA A 138 9.80 -24.85 13.90
CA ALA A 138 8.85 -23.77 13.76
C ALA A 138 9.51 -22.41 14.08
N LEU A 139 10.34 -22.31 15.13
CA LEU A 139 11.11 -21.09 15.43
C LEU A 139 12.10 -20.73 14.30
N GLU A 140 12.78 -21.73 13.74
CA GLU A 140 13.75 -21.53 12.65
C GLU A 140 13.06 -21.00 11.38
N GLU A 141 11.91 -21.57 11.02
CA GLU A 141 11.07 -21.08 9.91
C GLU A 141 10.48 -19.69 10.17
N PHE A 142 10.03 -19.44 11.40
CA PHE A 142 9.51 -18.13 11.81
C PHE A 142 10.59 -17.05 11.72
N ARG A 143 11.81 -17.36 12.17
CA ARG A 143 12.98 -16.47 12.09
C ARG A 143 13.31 -16.14 10.64
N LYS A 144 13.34 -17.16 9.77
CA LYS A 144 13.60 -17.00 8.34
C LYS A 144 12.56 -16.12 7.65
N ASN A 145 11.29 -16.28 8.00
CA ASN A 145 10.22 -15.43 7.46
C ASN A 145 10.26 -14.00 8.02
N HIS A 146 10.61 -13.82 9.29
CA HIS A 146 10.76 -12.49 9.89
C HIS A 146 11.90 -11.70 9.23
N GLU A 147 13.04 -12.35 8.95
CA GLU A 147 14.16 -11.78 8.19
C GLU A 147 13.74 -11.38 6.75
N ARG A 148 12.89 -12.17 6.09
CA ARG A 148 12.33 -11.80 4.77
C ARG A 148 11.40 -10.59 4.85
N VAL A 149 10.49 -10.55 5.82
CA VAL A 149 9.51 -9.46 5.97
C VAL A 149 10.19 -8.15 6.37
N THR A 150 11.20 -8.21 7.22
CA THR A 150 12.01 -7.03 7.57
C THR A 150 12.77 -6.50 6.36
N GLY A 151 13.39 -7.36 5.55
CA GLY A 151 13.99 -6.96 4.27
C GLY A 151 12.99 -6.29 3.31
N ILE A 152 11.75 -6.78 3.24
CA ILE A 152 10.68 -6.16 2.44
C ILE A 152 10.28 -4.80 3.01
N LYS A 153 10.18 -4.64 4.35
CA LYS A 153 9.91 -3.33 4.98
C LYS A 153 11.00 -2.31 4.64
N THR A 154 12.27 -2.71 4.62
CA THR A 154 13.39 -1.84 4.22
C THR A 154 13.28 -1.42 2.76
N VAL A 155 13.01 -2.37 1.85
CA VAL A 155 12.80 -2.06 0.42
C VAL A 155 11.60 -1.15 0.21
N SER A 156 10.49 -1.38 0.91
CA SER A 156 9.32 -0.50 0.87
C SER A 156 9.62 0.92 1.37
N GLN A 157 10.48 1.07 2.39
CA GLN A 157 10.92 2.40 2.86
C GLN A 157 11.82 3.11 1.84
N GLU A 158 12.69 2.39 1.14
CA GLU A 158 13.52 2.94 0.06
C GLU A 158 12.68 3.34 -1.15
N ILE A 159 11.71 2.52 -1.56
CA ILE A 159 10.76 2.85 -2.62
C ILE A 159 9.95 4.09 -2.23
N LYS A 160 9.52 4.19 -0.96
CA LYS A 160 8.78 5.37 -0.48
C LYS A 160 9.63 6.64 -0.53
N LYS A 161 10.90 6.58 -0.12
CA LYS A 161 11.84 7.71 -0.28
C LYS A 161 12.06 8.10 -1.74
N GLY A 162 12.16 7.12 -2.64
CA GLY A 162 12.26 7.38 -4.08
C GLY A 162 10.99 7.99 -4.67
N LEU A 163 9.83 7.58 -4.18
CA LEU A 163 8.54 8.15 -4.59
C LEU A 163 8.34 9.56 -4.03
N ASP A 164 8.75 9.82 -2.79
CA ASP A 164 8.72 11.14 -2.15
C ASP A 164 9.67 12.13 -2.87
N PHE A 165 10.81 11.64 -3.38
CA PHE A 165 11.70 12.42 -4.25
C PHE A 165 11.03 12.81 -5.56
N VAL A 166 10.26 11.90 -6.17
CA VAL A 166 9.52 12.17 -7.41
C VAL A 166 8.31 13.07 -7.16
N SER A 167 7.59 12.92 -6.05
CA SER A 167 6.46 13.80 -5.70
C SER A 167 6.90 15.21 -5.28
N GLY A 168 8.15 15.38 -4.85
CA GLY A 168 8.76 16.70 -4.64
C GLY A 168 8.99 17.48 -5.94
N VAL A 169 8.96 16.80 -7.09
CA VAL A 169 8.95 17.41 -8.42
C VAL A 169 7.48 17.59 -8.84
N ASN A 170 6.86 18.67 -8.35
CA ASN A 170 5.44 18.92 -8.55
C ASN A 170 5.17 19.50 -9.95
N HIS A 171 5.35 18.67 -10.98
CA HIS A 171 5.09 19.02 -12.38
C HIS A 171 3.68 19.58 -12.60
N VAL A 172 2.72 19.29 -11.71
CA VAL A 172 1.34 19.82 -11.76
C VAL A 172 1.28 21.31 -11.44
N ASP A 173 2.10 21.81 -10.50
CA ASP A 173 2.15 23.24 -10.17
C ASP A 173 2.91 24.01 -11.25
N ASP A 174 3.97 23.43 -11.82
CA ASP A 174 4.67 23.97 -12.98
C ASP A 174 3.75 24.07 -14.20
N ILE A 175 2.93 23.04 -14.45
CA ILE A 175 1.93 23.03 -15.54
C ILE A 175 0.83 24.07 -15.29
N LYS A 176 0.35 24.24 -14.05
CA LYS A 176 -0.63 25.29 -13.71
C LYS A 176 -0.06 26.70 -13.88
N SER A 177 1.20 26.91 -13.51
CA SER A 177 1.91 28.17 -13.72
C SER A 177 2.01 28.51 -15.21
N LEU A 178 2.40 27.53 -16.03
CA LEU A 178 2.50 27.68 -17.49
C LEU A 178 1.13 27.96 -18.14
N LEU A 179 0.06 27.34 -17.66
CA LEU A 179 -1.29 27.60 -18.16
C LEU A 179 -1.81 28.99 -17.76
N ALA A 180 -1.44 29.50 -16.59
CA ALA A 180 -1.80 30.84 -16.14
C ALA A 180 -1.05 31.94 -16.92
N GLU A 181 0.20 31.70 -17.33
CA GLU A 181 0.94 32.60 -18.23
C GLU A 181 0.28 32.70 -19.61
N ILE A 182 -0.18 31.57 -20.16
CA ILE A 182 -0.85 31.53 -21.47
C ILE A 182 -2.20 32.28 -21.45
N ASP A 183 -2.94 32.22 -20.34
CA ASP A 183 -4.21 32.93 -20.18
C ASP A 183 -4.04 34.45 -19.89
N GLY A 184 -2.82 34.90 -19.56
CA GLY A 184 -2.49 36.32 -19.36
C GLY A 184 -1.98 37.05 -20.60
N GLU A 185 -1.61 36.34 -21.67
CA GLU A 185 -1.10 36.90 -22.93
C GLU A 185 -2.14 36.96 -24.07
N LEU A 186 -3.40 36.58 -23.81
CA LEU A 186 -4.56 36.69 -24.72
C LEU A 186 -5.50 37.83 -24.33
#